data_AF-A0A453F093-F1
#
_entry.id   AF-A0A453F093-F1
#
_cell.length_a   1.000
_cell.length_b   1.000
_cell.length_c   1.000
_cell.angle_alpha   90.00
_cell.angle_beta   90.00
_cell.angle_gamma   90.00
#
_symmetry.space_group_name_H-M   'P 1'
#
loop_
_entity.id
_entity.type
_entity.pdbx_description
1 polymer ?
#
loop_
_entity_poly.entity_id
_entity_poly.type
_entity_poly.pdbx_seq_one_letter_code
_entity_poly.pdbx_strand_id
1 'polypeptide(L)'
;MNHLQAARETGALKEAKDKLEKRVEELTWRLGLEKRLRTDLEEAKAQEIAKLQETLHDLQLQVEEAKTMATKEREAARKAIEEAPPVIKETPVLVEDTEKVNSLTAEVDQLKALLQTERQATETAKKEHAEAERRNEELMKKFEGAEKKIEQLQDTAQRLEEKATNMESENKVLRQQAVAISPTAKALAAYPKSPFQLRTPEIVNAPNGEVKSSPDVTPISLNLKELEAEEKPQKSLNEKQQENQDLLIKCVSQDLGFSSGRAIAACVIYRCLLHWRSFEVERTGVFDRIIQTIGSAIE
;
A
#
# COMPACT_ATOMS: atom_id res chain seq x y z
N MET A 1 46.28 -21.81 34.81
CA MET A 1 45.50 -21.12 33.76
C MET A 1 44.07 -20.79 34.18
N ASN A 2 43.36 -21.65 34.93
CA ASN A 2 41.93 -21.47 35.22
C ASN A 2 41.54 -20.23 36.05
N HIS A 3 42.37 -19.78 37.00
CA HIS A 3 42.02 -18.65 37.86
C HIS A 3 41.98 -17.28 37.16
N LEU A 4 42.80 -17.08 36.12
CA LEU A 4 42.84 -15.82 35.35
C LEU A 4 41.59 -15.66 34.46
N GLN A 5 41.07 -16.77 33.95
CA GLN A 5 39.88 -16.78 33.11
C GLN A 5 38.61 -16.52 33.95
N ALA A 6 38.51 -17.17 35.12
CA ALA A 6 37.43 -16.94 36.07
C ALA A 6 37.38 -15.48 36.58
N ALA A 7 38.54 -14.84 36.81
CA ALA A 7 38.60 -13.44 37.21
C ALA A 7 38.11 -12.48 36.12
N ARG A 8 38.43 -12.75 34.85
CA ARG A 8 37.95 -11.96 33.70
C ARG A 8 36.45 -12.13 33.50
N GLU A 9 35.94 -13.35 33.62
CA GLU A 9 34.50 -13.66 33.53
C GLU A 9 33.71 -12.97 34.66
N THR A 10 34.27 -12.93 35.89
CA THR A 10 33.65 -12.22 37.02
C THR A 10 33.61 -10.71 36.79
N GLY A 11 34.66 -10.12 36.21
CA GLY A 11 34.68 -8.70 35.82
C GLY A 11 33.65 -8.36 34.75
N ALA A 12 33.56 -9.19 33.70
CA ALA A 12 32.57 -9.02 32.63
C ALA A 12 31.12 -9.15 33.15
N LEU A 13 30.87 -10.10 34.06
CA LEU A 13 29.57 -10.24 34.71
C LEU A 13 29.22 -9.02 35.57
N LYS A 14 30.19 -8.46 36.29
CA LYS A 14 29.98 -7.23 37.08
C LYS A 14 29.64 -6.05 36.19
N GLU A 15 30.38 -5.85 35.09
CA GLU A 15 30.07 -4.77 34.14
C GLU A 15 28.71 -4.95 33.47
N ALA A 16 28.34 -6.18 33.11
CA ALA A 16 27.03 -6.49 32.56
C ALA A 16 25.92 -6.19 33.57
N LYS A 17 26.13 -6.55 34.85
CA LYS A 17 25.22 -6.23 35.96
C LYS A 17 25.09 -4.72 36.14
N ASP A 18 26.19 -3.98 36.22
CA ASP A 18 26.17 -2.52 36.40
C ASP A 18 25.46 -1.82 35.22
N LYS A 19 25.63 -2.33 33.98
CA LYS A 19 24.90 -1.84 32.80
C LYS A 19 23.41 -2.13 32.86
N LEU A 20 23.03 -3.31 33.34
CA LEU A 20 21.63 -3.68 33.53
C LEU A 20 20.98 -2.84 34.63
N GLU A 21 21.66 -2.62 35.76
CA GLU A 21 21.17 -1.76 36.85
C GLU A 21 20.90 -0.33 36.34
N LYS A 22 21.85 0.28 35.61
CA LYS A 22 21.65 1.60 35.00
C LYS A 22 20.45 1.63 34.03
N ARG A 23 20.28 0.58 33.22
CA ARG A 23 19.13 0.48 32.30
C ARG A 23 17.81 0.34 33.06
N VAL A 24 17.79 -0.41 34.15
CA VAL A 24 16.60 -0.56 35.00
C VAL A 24 16.23 0.77 35.66
N GLU A 25 17.21 1.52 36.17
CA GLU A 25 16.98 2.86 36.73
C GLU A 25 16.45 3.84 35.67
N GLU A 26 17.06 3.86 34.48
CA GLU A 26 16.61 4.71 33.37
C GLU A 26 15.18 4.36 32.93
N LEU A 27 14.86 3.08 32.76
CA LEU A 27 13.51 2.63 32.38
C LEU A 27 12.49 2.94 33.47
N THR A 28 12.86 2.80 34.74
CA THR A 28 12.00 3.15 35.87
C THR A 28 11.70 4.65 35.89
N TRP A 29 12.70 5.48 35.60
CA TRP A 29 12.54 6.93 35.50
C TRP A 29 11.66 7.32 34.30
N ARG A 30 11.91 6.75 33.12
CA ARG A 30 11.09 6.96 31.91
C ARG A 30 9.64 6.55 32.14
N LEU A 31 9.41 5.40 32.76
CA LEU A 31 8.06 4.93 33.10
C LEU A 31 7.35 5.89 34.06
N GLY A 32 8.06 6.44 35.05
CA GLY A 32 7.52 7.43 35.97
C GLY A 32 7.12 8.73 35.28
N LEU A 33 7.95 9.21 34.35
CA LEU A 33 7.66 10.39 33.54
C LEU A 33 6.45 10.15 32.62
N GLU A 34 6.43 9.03 31.91
CA GLU A 34 5.33 8.65 31.01
C GLU A 34 3.99 8.58 31.76
N LYS A 35 3.99 7.99 32.96
CA LYS A 35 2.79 7.95 33.83
C LYS A 35 2.29 9.35 34.19
N ARG A 36 3.19 10.27 34.53
CA ARG A 36 2.83 11.65 34.86
C ARG A 36 2.29 12.41 33.64
N LEU A 37 2.97 12.29 32.50
CA LEU A 37 2.49 12.91 31.26
C LEU A 37 1.12 12.38 30.85
N ARG A 38 0.86 11.09 31.07
CA ARG A 38 -0.44 10.49 30.82
C ARG A 38 -1.52 11.05 31.75
N THR A 39 -1.25 11.21 33.04
CA THR A 39 -2.22 11.82 33.97
C THR A 39 -2.50 13.28 33.62
N ASP A 40 -1.46 14.06 33.30
CA ASP A 40 -1.61 15.48 32.94
C ASP A 40 -2.45 15.63 31.65
N LEU A 41 -2.26 14.73 30.69
CA LEU A 41 -3.03 14.69 29.45
C LEU A 41 -4.48 14.24 29.67
N GLU A 42 -4.71 13.26 30.55
CA GLU A 42 -6.07 12.84 30.95
C GLU A 42 -6.81 13.98 31.68
N GLU A 43 -6.13 14.73 32.54
CA GLU A 43 -6.69 15.90 33.23
C GLU A 43 -7.00 17.04 32.26
N ALA A 44 -6.07 17.37 31.34
CA ALA A 44 -6.30 18.40 30.32
C ALA A 44 -7.51 18.08 29.44
N LYS A 45 -7.67 16.81 29.02
CA LYS A 45 -8.84 16.36 28.28
C LYS A 45 -10.13 16.48 29.11
N ALA A 46 -10.10 16.11 30.39
CA ALA A 46 -11.26 16.24 31.26
C ALA A 46 -11.69 17.71 31.42
N GLN A 47 -10.73 18.62 31.56
CA GLN A 47 -10.99 20.06 31.62
C GLN A 47 -11.57 20.62 30.31
N GLU A 48 -11.06 20.18 29.15
CA GLU A 48 -11.60 20.58 27.84
C GLU A 48 -13.03 20.07 27.63
N ILE A 49 -13.29 18.80 27.99
CA ILE A 49 -14.64 18.22 27.94
C ILE A 49 -15.59 19.01 28.83
N ALA A 50 -15.19 19.38 30.05
CA ALA A 50 -16.02 20.17 30.95
C ALA A 50 -16.39 21.54 30.35
N LYS A 51 -15.41 22.25 29.75
CA LYS A 51 -15.66 23.54 29.07
C LYS A 51 -16.59 23.39 27.86
N LEU A 52 -16.42 22.33 27.08
CA LEU A 52 -17.30 22.05 25.94
C LEU A 52 -18.72 21.72 26.40
N GLN A 53 -18.87 20.96 27.48
CA GLN A 53 -20.18 20.67 28.07
C GLN A 53 -20.86 21.93 28.62
N GLU A 54 -20.11 22.81 29.27
CA GLU A 54 -20.61 24.10 29.78
C GLU A 54 -21.11 24.99 28.63
N THR A 55 -20.29 25.22 27.60
CA THR A 55 -20.68 26.04 26.44
C THR A 55 -21.87 25.46 25.66
N LEU A 56 -21.97 24.13 25.56
CA LEU A 56 -23.11 23.46 24.96
C LEU A 56 -24.38 23.68 25.79
N HIS A 57 -24.29 23.58 27.11
CA HIS A 57 -25.42 23.82 28.01
C HIS A 57 -25.90 25.27 27.94
N ASP A 58 -24.99 26.23 27.95
CA ASP A 58 -25.31 27.66 27.79
C ASP A 58 -26.02 27.95 26.46
N LEU A 59 -25.54 27.36 25.36
CA LEU A 59 -26.17 27.54 24.06
C LEU A 59 -27.56 26.89 24.01
N GLN A 60 -27.74 25.73 24.63
CA GLN A 60 -29.06 25.09 24.76
C GLN A 60 -30.03 25.97 25.54
N LEU A 61 -29.57 26.58 26.63
CA LEU A 61 -30.37 27.51 27.42
C LEU A 61 -30.79 28.72 26.56
N GLN A 62 -29.86 29.34 25.84
CA GLN A 62 -30.16 30.48 24.95
C GLN A 62 -31.15 30.11 23.83
N VAL A 63 -31.04 28.90 23.26
CA VAL A 63 -31.97 28.42 22.24
C VAL A 63 -33.38 28.26 22.80
N GLU A 64 -33.54 27.67 23.99
CA GLU A 64 -34.85 27.55 24.63
C GLU A 64 -35.39 28.93 25.06
N GLU A 65 -34.57 29.83 25.58
CA GLU A 65 -34.96 31.21 25.87
C GLU A 65 -35.45 31.94 24.60
N ALA A 66 -34.68 31.91 23.51
CA ALA A 66 -35.06 32.51 22.24
C ALA A 66 -36.36 31.91 21.67
N LYS A 67 -36.54 30.59 21.81
CA LYS A 67 -37.76 29.89 21.40
C LYS A 67 -38.96 30.34 22.23
N THR A 68 -38.82 30.47 23.55
CA THR A 68 -39.91 30.99 24.40
C THR A 68 -40.26 32.44 24.04
N MET A 69 -39.27 33.28 23.74
CA MET A 69 -39.49 34.66 23.30
C MET A 69 -40.22 34.70 21.95
N ALA A 70 -39.78 33.93 20.96
CA ALA A 70 -40.43 33.85 19.66
C ALA A 70 -41.89 33.34 19.74
N THR A 71 -42.19 32.40 20.65
CA THR A 71 -43.57 31.97 20.88
C THR A 71 -44.44 33.07 21.48
N LYS A 72 -43.92 33.82 22.47
CA LYS A 72 -44.63 34.95 23.09
C LYS A 72 -44.90 36.07 22.08
N GLU A 73 -43.91 36.40 21.24
CA GLU A 73 -44.08 37.40 20.17
C GLU A 73 -45.14 36.97 19.14
N ARG A 74 -45.14 35.70 18.74
CA ARG A 74 -46.17 35.15 17.83
C ARG A 74 -47.58 35.19 18.43
N GLU A 75 -47.72 34.89 19.73
CA GLU A 75 -49.01 34.97 20.42
C GLU A 75 -49.48 36.43 20.59
N ALA A 76 -48.57 37.35 20.91
CA ALA A 76 -48.87 38.78 20.99
C ALA A 76 -49.32 39.33 19.62
N ALA A 77 -48.63 38.96 18.54
CA ALA A 77 -49.01 39.33 17.18
C ALA A 77 -50.41 38.78 16.80
N ARG A 78 -50.72 37.53 17.18
CA ARG A 78 -52.06 36.96 16.97
C ARG A 78 -53.14 37.72 17.74
N LYS A 79 -52.92 38.04 19.01
CA LYS A 79 -53.86 38.82 19.82
C LYS A 79 -54.09 40.23 19.25
N ALA A 80 -53.03 40.89 18.77
CA ALA A 80 -53.15 42.20 18.13
C ALA A 80 -53.98 42.15 16.84
N ILE A 81 -53.93 41.04 16.09
CA ILE A 81 -54.78 40.81 14.90
C ILE A 81 -56.24 40.53 15.31
N GLU A 82 -56.47 39.81 16.42
CA GLU A 82 -57.81 39.48 16.92
C GLU A 82 -58.54 40.65 17.60
N GLU A 83 -57.82 41.49 18.35
CA GLU A 83 -58.37 42.70 19.01
C GLU A 83 -58.56 43.87 18.04
N ALA A 84 -57.98 43.82 16.84
CA ALA A 84 -58.26 44.81 15.81
C ALA A 84 -59.75 44.70 15.40
N PRO A 85 -60.56 45.76 15.56
CA PRO A 85 -61.97 45.73 15.17
C PRO A 85 -62.09 45.43 13.67
N PRO A 86 -63.12 44.68 13.22
CA PRO A 86 -63.34 44.42 11.80
C PRO A 86 -63.79 45.72 11.11
N VAL A 87 -62.83 46.58 10.77
CA VAL A 87 -63.05 47.75 9.91
C VAL A 87 -62.89 47.27 8.48
N ILE A 88 -63.93 46.61 7.98
CA ILE A 88 -64.19 46.56 6.54
C ILE A 88 -64.65 47.98 6.16
N LYS A 89 -63.66 48.85 5.96
CA LYS A 89 -63.75 49.87 4.91
C LYS A 89 -62.73 49.42 3.88
N GLU A 90 -63.24 48.75 2.84
CA GLU A 90 -62.52 48.50 1.60
C GLU A 90 -61.92 49.82 1.12
N THR A 91 -60.69 50.03 1.53
CA THR A 91 -59.75 50.94 0.91
C THR A 91 -58.91 49.99 0.06
N PRO A 92 -58.92 50.10 -1.27
CA PRO A 92 -58.39 49.07 -2.16
C PRO A 92 -56.86 49.00 -2.02
N VAL A 93 -56.37 48.08 -1.17
CA VAL A 93 -54.93 47.80 -0.94
C VAL A 93 -54.65 46.28 -0.91
N LEU A 94 -55.64 45.41 -1.18
CA LEU A 94 -55.60 43.96 -0.91
C LEU A 94 -54.93 43.06 -1.97
N VAL A 95 -54.35 43.62 -3.04
CA VAL A 95 -53.82 42.80 -4.15
C VAL A 95 -52.38 42.33 -3.89
N GLU A 96 -51.51 43.18 -3.35
CA GLU A 96 -50.08 42.81 -3.15
C GLU A 96 -49.84 41.75 -2.08
N ASP A 97 -50.53 41.81 -0.93
CA ASP A 97 -50.30 40.85 0.16
C ASP A 97 -50.86 39.47 -0.17
N THR A 98 -51.96 39.40 -0.90
CA THR A 98 -52.54 38.12 -1.36
C THR A 98 -51.64 37.46 -2.40
N GLU A 99 -51.07 38.24 -3.32
CA GLU A 99 -50.09 37.76 -4.30
C GLU A 99 -48.79 37.29 -3.64
N LYS A 100 -48.28 38.02 -2.65
CA LYS A 100 -47.11 37.59 -1.86
C LYS A 100 -47.37 36.32 -1.08
N VAL A 101 -48.52 36.17 -0.43
CA VAL A 101 -48.88 34.94 0.30
C VAL A 101 -48.97 33.76 -0.65
N ASN A 102 -49.57 33.94 -1.84
CA ASN A 102 -49.63 32.89 -2.86
C ASN A 102 -48.24 32.54 -3.40
N SER A 103 -47.38 33.53 -3.64
CA SER A 103 -45.99 33.32 -4.07
C SER A 103 -45.17 32.56 -3.01
N LEU A 104 -45.27 32.96 -1.75
CA LEU A 104 -44.58 32.29 -0.64
C LEU A 104 -45.13 30.87 -0.42
N THR A 105 -46.42 30.66 -0.60
CA THR A 105 -47.02 29.32 -0.51
C THR A 105 -46.51 28.41 -1.62
N ALA A 106 -46.43 28.91 -2.85
CA ALA A 106 -45.88 28.18 -3.99
C ALA A 106 -44.38 27.86 -3.79
N GLU A 107 -43.60 28.81 -3.28
CA GLU A 107 -42.19 28.60 -2.96
C GLU A 107 -42.00 27.55 -1.85
N VAL A 108 -42.82 27.61 -0.80
CA VAL A 108 -42.80 26.61 0.29
C VAL A 108 -43.13 25.22 -0.24
N ASP A 109 -44.10 25.09 -1.14
CA ASP A 109 -44.45 23.80 -1.73
C ASP A 109 -43.38 23.29 -2.71
N GLN A 110 -42.74 24.19 -3.47
CA GLN A 110 -41.59 23.86 -4.30
C GLN A 110 -40.39 23.40 -3.45
N LEU A 111 -40.10 24.09 -2.35
CA LEU A 111 -39.03 23.73 -1.40
C LEU A 111 -39.31 22.39 -0.73
N LYS A 112 -40.56 22.09 -0.37
CA LYS A 112 -40.95 20.76 0.14
C LYS A 112 -40.70 19.66 -0.90
N ALA A 113 -41.06 19.89 -2.16
CA ALA A 113 -40.85 18.92 -3.24
C ALA A 113 -39.35 18.66 -3.49
N LEU A 114 -38.55 19.73 -3.50
CA LEU A 114 -37.08 19.62 -3.62
C LEU A 114 -36.48 18.87 -2.42
N LEU A 115 -36.90 19.20 -1.20
CA LEU A 115 -36.45 18.51 0.02
C LEU A 115 -36.80 17.01 -0.02
N GLN A 116 -38.00 16.65 -0.51
CA GLN A 116 -38.39 15.25 -0.65
C GLN A 116 -37.53 14.52 -1.68
N THR A 117 -37.24 15.16 -2.82
CA THR A 117 -36.37 14.62 -3.87
C THR A 117 -34.95 14.40 -3.34
N GLU A 118 -34.40 15.41 -2.66
CA GLU A 118 -33.06 15.35 -2.07
C GLU A 118 -32.95 14.24 -1.00
N ARG A 119 -33.99 14.09 -0.16
CA ARG A 119 -34.06 12.99 0.81
C ARG A 119 -34.09 11.62 0.14
N GLN A 120 -34.86 11.45 -0.94
CA GLN A 120 -34.88 10.20 -1.69
C GLN A 120 -33.53 9.91 -2.33
N ALA A 121 -32.90 10.89 -2.96
CA ALA A 121 -31.56 10.77 -3.54
C ALA A 121 -30.49 10.42 -2.49
N THR A 122 -30.58 11.04 -1.31
CA THR A 122 -29.69 10.73 -0.18
C THR A 122 -29.88 9.30 0.31
N GLU A 123 -31.13 8.82 0.44
CA GLU A 123 -31.41 7.44 0.86
C GLU A 123 -30.99 6.40 -0.18
N THR A 124 -31.13 6.68 -1.48
CA THR A 124 -30.61 5.80 -2.54
C THR A 124 -29.10 5.75 -2.52
N ALA A 125 -28.42 6.91 -2.40
CA ALA A 125 -26.97 6.98 -2.33
C ALA A 125 -26.42 6.23 -1.10
N LYS A 126 -27.07 6.35 0.07
CA LYS A 126 -26.71 5.57 1.27
C LYS A 126 -26.83 4.06 1.07
N LYS A 127 -27.88 3.60 0.39
CA LYS A 127 -28.06 2.18 0.09
C LYS A 127 -26.97 1.66 -0.85
N GLU A 128 -26.69 2.40 -1.91
CA GLU A 128 -25.62 2.06 -2.85
C GLU A 128 -24.25 2.04 -2.17
N HIS A 129 -23.97 3.00 -1.28
CA HIS A 129 -22.76 3.02 -0.47
C HIS A 129 -22.66 1.78 0.44
N ALA A 130 -23.72 1.45 1.17
CA ALA A 130 -23.72 0.28 2.05
C ALA A 130 -23.52 -1.04 1.28
N GLU A 131 -24.08 -1.16 0.08
CA GLU A 131 -23.82 -2.31 -0.78
C GLU A 131 -22.38 -2.35 -1.30
N ALA A 132 -21.81 -1.19 -1.67
CA ALA A 132 -20.43 -1.09 -2.10
C ALA A 132 -19.45 -1.48 -0.97
N GLU A 133 -19.71 -1.02 0.27
CA GLU A 133 -18.94 -1.43 1.44
C GLU A 133 -19.02 -2.95 1.67
N ARG A 134 -20.22 -3.53 1.59
CA ARG A 134 -20.39 -5.00 1.71
C ARG A 134 -19.57 -5.75 0.65
N ARG A 135 -19.60 -5.30 -0.60
CA ARG A 135 -18.79 -5.90 -1.68
C ARG A 135 -17.29 -5.76 -1.41
N ASN A 136 -16.85 -4.61 -0.89
CA ASN A 136 -15.46 -4.40 -0.50
C ASN A 136 -15.02 -5.33 0.63
N GLU A 137 -15.84 -5.52 1.66
CA GLU A 137 -15.55 -6.47 2.75
C GLU A 137 -15.41 -7.91 2.24
N GLU A 138 -16.28 -8.33 1.31
CA GLU A 138 -16.18 -9.65 0.68
C GLU A 138 -14.90 -9.80 -0.14
N LEU A 139 -14.50 -8.76 -0.88
CA LEU A 139 -13.24 -8.76 -1.64
C LEU A 139 -12.02 -8.80 -0.72
N MET A 140 -12.03 -8.04 0.38
CA MET A 140 -10.98 -8.06 1.39
C MET A 140 -10.81 -9.47 1.98
N LYS A 141 -11.89 -10.14 2.37
CA LYS A 141 -11.82 -11.53 2.87
C LYS A 141 -11.23 -12.51 1.84
N LYS A 142 -11.57 -12.33 0.56
CA LYS A 142 -10.99 -13.15 -0.53
C LYS A 142 -9.50 -12.87 -0.69
N PHE A 143 -9.09 -11.61 -0.58
CA PHE A 143 -7.70 -11.19 -0.67
C PHE A 143 -6.88 -11.76 0.49
N GLU A 144 -7.34 -11.62 1.73
CA GLU A 144 -6.71 -12.23 2.91
C GLU A 144 -6.55 -13.76 2.75
N GLY A 145 -7.56 -14.42 2.18
CA GLY A 145 -7.50 -15.85 1.87
C GLY A 145 -6.47 -16.20 0.79
N ALA A 146 -6.29 -15.33 -0.20
CA ALA A 146 -5.27 -15.48 -1.24
C ALA A 146 -3.87 -15.20 -0.70
N GLU A 147 -3.68 -14.18 0.14
CA GLU A 147 -2.42 -13.86 0.80
C GLU A 147 -1.91 -15.04 1.64
N LYS A 148 -2.78 -15.65 2.46
CA LYS A 148 -2.41 -16.85 3.23
C LYS A 148 -1.96 -18.02 2.34
N LYS A 149 -2.56 -18.18 1.15
CA LYS A 149 -2.12 -19.20 0.19
C LYS A 149 -0.78 -18.85 -0.43
N ILE A 150 -0.53 -17.58 -0.71
CA ILE A 150 0.76 -17.11 -1.23
C ILE A 150 1.85 -17.37 -0.19
N GLU A 151 1.61 -17.02 1.08
CA GLU A 151 2.54 -17.29 2.18
C GLU A 151 2.85 -18.79 2.30
N GLN A 152 1.82 -19.65 2.28
CA GLN A 152 2.02 -21.10 2.28
C GLN A 152 2.85 -21.59 1.08
N LEU A 153 2.60 -21.05 -0.11
CA LEU A 153 3.37 -21.42 -1.31
C LEU A 153 4.81 -20.94 -1.21
N GLN A 154 5.06 -19.74 -0.69
CA GLN A 154 6.40 -19.21 -0.43
C GLN A 154 7.17 -20.10 0.54
N ASP A 155 6.57 -20.50 1.66
CA ASP A 155 7.18 -21.43 2.61
C ASP A 155 7.53 -22.77 1.97
N THR A 156 6.64 -23.30 1.11
CA THR A 156 6.93 -24.56 0.41
C THR A 156 8.04 -24.40 -0.63
N ALA A 157 8.10 -23.28 -1.33
CA ALA A 157 9.15 -22.99 -2.30
C ALA A 157 10.51 -22.87 -1.60
N GLN A 158 10.59 -22.11 -0.51
CA GLN A 158 11.81 -21.98 0.29
C GLN A 158 12.30 -23.34 0.80
N ARG A 159 11.40 -24.17 1.34
CA ARG A 159 11.76 -25.52 1.82
C ARG A 159 12.27 -26.43 0.69
N LEU A 160 11.72 -26.29 -0.52
CA LEU A 160 12.19 -27.04 -1.68
C LEU A 160 13.55 -26.54 -2.17
N GLU A 161 13.78 -25.22 -2.16
CA GLU A 161 15.08 -24.61 -2.47
C GLU A 161 16.17 -25.06 -1.48
N GLU A 162 15.87 -25.09 -0.18
CA GLU A 162 16.77 -25.62 0.86
C GLU A 162 17.11 -27.10 0.62
N LYS A 163 16.11 -27.93 0.26
CA LYS A 163 16.35 -29.34 -0.08
C LYS A 163 17.19 -29.49 -1.36
N ALA A 164 16.93 -28.67 -2.37
CA ALA A 164 17.65 -28.70 -3.63
C ALA A 164 19.13 -28.30 -3.43
N THR A 165 19.40 -27.25 -2.67
CA THR A 165 20.77 -26.82 -2.33
C THR A 165 21.50 -27.87 -1.48
N ASN A 166 20.81 -28.49 -0.52
CA ASN A 166 21.38 -29.62 0.24
C ASN A 166 21.74 -30.80 -0.68
N MET A 167 20.82 -31.25 -1.55
CA MET A 167 21.10 -32.30 -2.54
C MET A 167 22.23 -31.95 -3.51
N GLU A 168 22.31 -30.69 -3.95
CA GLU A 168 23.41 -30.23 -4.81
C GLU A 168 24.76 -30.35 -4.09
N SER A 169 24.80 -29.99 -2.80
CA SER A 169 25.99 -30.12 -1.97
C SER A 169 26.42 -31.58 -1.78
N GLU A 170 25.48 -32.49 -1.50
CA GLU A 170 25.72 -33.93 -1.40
C GLU A 170 26.24 -34.50 -2.73
N ASN A 171 25.64 -34.09 -3.86
CA ASN A 171 26.09 -34.51 -5.18
C ASN A 171 27.52 -34.04 -5.49
N LYS A 172 27.87 -32.80 -5.12
CA LYS A 172 29.24 -32.27 -5.25
C LYS A 172 30.23 -33.10 -4.44
N VAL A 173 29.90 -33.46 -3.19
CA VAL A 173 30.76 -34.30 -2.33
C VAL A 173 30.94 -35.69 -2.94
N LEU A 174 29.86 -36.33 -3.40
CA LEU A 174 29.94 -37.65 -4.03
C LEU A 174 30.81 -37.64 -5.30
N ARG A 175 30.68 -36.61 -6.14
CA ARG A 175 31.55 -36.44 -7.32
C ARG A 175 33.03 -36.29 -6.93
N GLN A 176 33.33 -35.49 -5.89
CA GLN A 176 34.70 -35.34 -5.39
C GLN A 176 35.26 -36.67 -4.84
N GLN A 177 34.46 -37.42 -4.09
CA GLN A 177 34.85 -38.74 -3.58
C GLN A 177 35.12 -39.74 -4.73
N ALA A 178 34.26 -39.78 -5.76
CA ALA A 178 34.46 -40.65 -6.92
C ALA A 178 35.79 -40.39 -7.66
N VAL A 179 36.20 -39.11 -7.77
CA VAL A 179 37.49 -38.73 -8.34
C VAL A 179 38.66 -39.19 -7.45
N ALA A 180 38.51 -39.11 -6.13
CA ALA A 180 39.54 -39.53 -5.18
C ALA A 180 39.72 -41.06 -5.07
N ILE A 181 38.67 -41.85 -5.35
CA ILE A 181 38.68 -43.31 -5.24
C ILE A 181 39.21 -43.99 -6.53
N SER A 182 39.36 -43.25 -7.64
CA SER A 182 39.91 -43.79 -8.90
C SER A 182 41.45 -43.93 -8.84
N PRO A 183 42.03 -45.15 -8.92
CA PRO A 183 43.48 -45.35 -8.79
C PRO A 183 44.32 -45.00 -10.04
N THR A 184 43.79 -44.25 -11.02
CA THR A 184 44.35 -44.30 -12.39
C THR A 184 44.81 -42.96 -12.97
N ALA A 185 44.94 -41.89 -12.17
CA ALA A 185 45.44 -40.61 -12.69
C ALA A 185 46.98 -40.42 -12.57
N LYS A 186 47.69 -41.28 -11.81
CA LYS A 186 49.16 -41.17 -11.63
C LYS A 186 49.98 -42.17 -12.46
N ALA A 187 49.34 -43.09 -13.20
CA ALA A 187 50.03 -44.20 -13.88
C ALA A 187 50.35 -43.99 -15.37
N LEU A 188 50.06 -42.83 -15.97
CA LEU A 188 50.29 -42.59 -17.41
C LEU A 188 51.43 -41.59 -17.73
N ALA A 189 52.22 -41.18 -16.73
CA ALA A 189 53.36 -40.28 -16.93
C ALA A 189 54.66 -40.97 -17.41
N ALA A 190 54.62 -42.26 -17.74
CA ALA A 190 55.81 -43.01 -18.16
C ALA A 190 55.51 -43.92 -19.36
N TYR A 191 55.61 -43.39 -20.58
CA TYR A 191 56.35 -44.00 -21.70
C TYR A 191 56.44 -43.02 -22.92
N PRO A 192 57.49 -43.10 -23.77
CA PRO A 192 57.96 -42.01 -24.63
C PRO A 192 57.49 -42.04 -26.11
N LYS A 193 57.70 -40.88 -26.77
CA LYS A 193 57.63 -40.49 -28.21
C LYS A 193 58.11 -41.61 -29.18
N SER A 194 57.68 -41.85 -30.43
CA SER A 194 57.07 -41.15 -31.60
C SER A 194 56.87 -42.21 -32.74
N PRO A 195 56.64 -41.94 -34.07
CA PRO A 195 56.30 -40.73 -34.84
C PRO A 195 55.20 -40.95 -35.93
N PHE A 196 55.01 -39.98 -36.85
CA PHE A 196 54.23 -39.97 -38.11
C PHE A 196 52.73 -39.63 -38.04
N GLN A 197 52.14 -38.80 -38.91
CA GLN A 197 52.54 -37.68 -39.79
C GLN A 197 51.20 -37.11 -40.32
N LEU A 198 51.08 -35.78 -40.45
CA LEU A 198 49.94 -35.08 -41.04
C LEU A 198 49.70 -35.49 -42.51
N ARG A 199 48.42 -35.64 -42.91
CA ARG A 199 47.90 -35.18 -44.23
C ARG A 199 46.37 -35.25 -44.30
N THR A 200 45.74 -34.09 -44.47
CA THR A 200 44.55 -33.89 -45.34
C THR A 200 45.06 -33.68 -46.78
N PRO A 201 44.33 -34.02 -47.88
CA PRO A 201 43.01 -33.42 -48.17
C PRO A 201 41.97 -34.26 -49.00
N GLU A 202 40.71 -33.83 -48.90
CA GLU A 202 39.69 -33.61 -49.95
C GLU A 202 39.20 -34.66 -51.01
N ILE A 203 37.86 -34.83 -50.99
CA ILE A 203 36.83 -34.81 -52.08
C ILE A 203 36.69 -36.04 -53.04
N VAL A 204 35.41 -36.47 -53.16
CA VAL A 204 34.68 -37.10 -54.31
C VAL A 204 34.15 -38.54 -54.10
N ASN A 205 32.86 -38.60 -53.74
CA ASN A 205 31.74 -39.38 -54.32
C ASN A 205 31.93 -40.80 -54.92
N ALA A 206 31.30 -41.80 -54.24
CA ALA A 206 30.32 -42.83 -54.70
C ALA A 206 30.65 -43.76 -55.91
N PRO A 207 29.96 -44.93 -56.14
CA PRO A 207 28.69 -45.39 -55.54
C PRO A 207 28.52 -46.92 -55.24
N ASN A 208 27.42 -47.20 -54.53
CA ASN A 208 26.48 -48.33 -54.65
C ASN A 208 26.75 -49.74 -54.06
N GLY A 209 25.78 -50.22 -53.26
CA GLY A 209 25.56 -51.61 -52.83
C GLY A 209 24.69 -51.73 -51.57
N GLU A 210 23.41 -52.06 -51.73
CA GLU A 210 22.28 -52.12 -50.76
C GLU A 210 22.53 -52.99 -49.50
N VAL A 211 21.94 -52.77 -48.31
CA VAL A 211 20.54 -53.09 -47.92
C VAL A 211 20.23 -52.56 -46.49
N LYS A 212 19.13 -51.79 -46.35
CA LYS A 212 18.16 -51.61 -45.23
C LYS A 212 18.62 -51.40 -43.77
N SER A 213 18.47 -50.17 -43.26
CA SER A 213 17.47 -49.76 -42.22
C SER A 213 17.64 -48.26 -41.83
N SER A 214 16.53 -47.52 -41.79
CA SER A 214 16.28 -46.08 -41.57
C SER A 214 16.64 -45.50 -40.18
N PRO A 215 16.50 -44.17 -39.91
CA PRO A 215 16.69 -42.97 -40.73
C PRO A 215 17.60 -41.90 -40.05
N ASP A 216 17.94 -40.88 -40.85
CA ASP A 216 18.21 -39.46 -40.53
C ASP A 216 19.33 -39.04 -39.55
N VAL A 217 20.35 -38.36 -40.11
CA VAL A 217 21.16 -37.36 -39.42
C VAL A 217 20.92 -36.02 -40.13
N THR A 218 20.10 -35.17 -39.54
CA THR A 218 20.25 -33.70 -39.68
C THR A 218 21.28 -33.21 -38.67
N PRO A 219 22.21 -32.31 -39.05
CA PRO A 219 23.24 -31.82 -38.15
C PRO A 219 22.71 -30.71 -37.24
N ILE A 220 23.14 -30.75 -35.97
CA ILE A 220 23.28 -29.62 -35.04
C ILE A 220 22.03 -28.72 -34.93
N SER A 221 21.15 -29.08 -34.00
CA SER A 221 20.22 -28.11 -33.39
C SER A 221 20.20 -28.32 -31.88
N LEU A 222 21.37 -28.17 -31.26
CA LEU A 222 21.48 -27.97 -29.81
C LEU A 222 21.59 -26.45 -29.60
N ASN A 223 20.75 -25.90 -28.73
CA ASN A 223 20.65 -24.49 -28.32
C ASN A 223 19.81 -23.50 -29.14
N LEU A 224 18.53 -23.80 -29.35
CA LEU A 224 17.51 -22.73 -29.46
C LEU A 224 16.49 -22.74 -28.31
N LYS A 225 16.35 -23.85 -27.58
CA LYS A 225 15.29 -24.01 -26.57
C LYS A 225 15.67 -23.63 -25.14
N GLU A 226 16.96 -23.52 -24.84
CA GLU A 226 17.43 -23.05 -23.52
C GLU A 226 17.56 -21.53 -23.43
N LEU A 227 17.71 -20.81 -24.56
CA LEU A 227 17.78 -19.34 -24.56
C LEU A 227 16.39 -18.69 -24.45
N GLU A 228 15.34 -19.33 -24.97
CA GLU A 228 13.96 -18.81 -24.86
C GLU A 228 13.32 -19.04 -23.48
N ALA A 229 13.82 -20.02 -22.71
CA ALA A 229 13.24 -20.40 -21.42
C ALA A 229 13.72 -19.51 -20.27
N GLU A 230 14.96 -19.01 -20.30
CA GLU A 230 15.47 -17.99 -19.35
C GLU A 230 15.09 -16.56 -19.76
N GLU A 231 14.92 -16.28 -21.06
CA GLU A 231 14.44 -14.98 -21.50
C GLU A 231 12.98 -14.71 -21.09
N LYS A 232 12.13 -15.73 -20.96
CA LYS A 232 10.72 -15.56 -20.57
C LYS A 232 10.53 -14.98 -19.15
N PRO A 233 11.16 -15.53 -18.10
CA PRO A 233 11.11 -14.95 -16.76
C PRO A 233 11.66 -13.52 -16.72
N GLN A 234 12.79 -13.28 -17.38
CA GLN A 234 13.48 -11.99 -17.32
C GLN A 234 12.75 -10.90 -18.15
N LYS A 235 12.19 -11.26 -19.30
CA LYS A 235 11.31 -10.39 -20.10
C LYS A 235 10.01 -10.09 -19.35
N SER A 236 9.39 -11.08 -18.70
CA SER A 236 8.18 -10.86 -17.90
C SER A 236 8.42 -9.96 -16.69
N LEU A 237 9.59 -10.06 -16.05
CA LEU A 237 9.97 -9.19 -14.93
C LEU A 237 10.18 -7.75 -15.40
N ASN A 238 10.86 -7.57 -16.53
CA ASN A 238 11.12 -6.26 -17.11
C ASN A 238 9.82 -5.60 -17.62
N GLU A 239 8.93 -6.38 -18.24
CA GLU A 239 7.59 -5.94 -18.65
C GLU A 239 6.76 -5.51 -17.44
N LYS A 240 6.80 -6.28 -16.34
CA LYS A 240 6.10 -5.93 -15.09
C LYS A 240 6.70 -4.71 -14.40
N GLN A 241 8.01 -4.52 -14.49
CA GLN A 241 8.67 -3.30 -14.02
C GLN A 241 8.26 -2.08 -14.85
N GLN A 242 8.15 -2.23 -16.17
CA GLN A 242 7.68 -1.18 -17.07
C GLN A 242 6.21 -0.82 -16.79
N GLU A 243 5.33 -1.81 -16.63
CA GLU A 243 3.93 -1.60 -16.25
C GLU A 243 3.81 -0.86 -14.91
N ASN A 244 4.61 -1.24 -13.91
CA ASN A 244 4.62 -0.56 -12.61
C ASN A 244 5.09 0.89 -12.72
N GLN A 245 6.09 1.17 -13.56
CA GLN A 245 6.57 2.53 -13.82
C GLN A 245 5.49 3.36 -14.52
N ASP A 246 4.84 2.81 -15.53
CA ASP A 246 3.78 3.49 -16.29
C ASP A 246 2.55 3.75 -15.42
N LEU A 247 2.19 2.82 -14.53
CA LEU A 247 1.14 3.00 -13.54
C LEU A 247 1.49 4.13 -12.56
N LEU A 248 2.73 4.17 -12.07
CA LEU A 248 3.18 5.22 -11.15
C LEU A 248 3.12 6.61 -11.81
N ILE A 249 3.59 6.73 -13.05
CA ILE A 249 3.51 7.98 -13.83
C ILE A 249 2.04 8.39 -14.01
N LYS A 250 1.17 7.44 -14.37
CA LYS A 250 -0.26 7.69 -14.51
C LYS A 250 -0.90 8.18 -13.21
N CYS A 251 -0.52 7.61 -12.06
CA CYS A 251 -1.01 8.05 -10.75
C CYS A 251 -0.57 9.47 -10.39
N VAL A 252 0.62 9.90 -10.79
CA VAL A 252 1.08 11.29 -10.59
C VAL A 252 0.29 12.26 -11.46
N SER A 253 -0.03 11.88 -12.70
CA SER A 253 -0.76 12.71 -13.66
C SER A 253 -2.28 12.71 -13.48
N GLN A 254 -2.82 11.84 -12.63
CA GLN A 254 -4.27 11.76 -12.38
C GLN A 254 -4.70 12.63 -11.21
N ASP A 255 -5.91 13.18 -11.33
CA ASP A 255 -6.59 13.99 -10.32
C ASP A 255 -7.12 13.12 -9.16
N LEU A 256 -6.22 12.42 -8.47
CA LEU A 256 -6.53 11.51 -7.36
C LEU A 256 -6.78 12.24 -6.02
N GLY A 257 -6.84 13.58 -6.05
CA GLY A 257 -7.17 14.43 -4.90
C GLY A 257 -6.35 15.72 -4.88
N PHE A 258 -7.04 16.84 -4.63
CA PHE A 258 -6.44 18.16 -4.47
C PHE A 258 -6.70 18.69 -3.06
N SER A 259 -5.65 19.21 -2.42
CA SER A 259 -5.77 19.99 -1.19
C SER A 259 -5.01 21.29 -1.38
N SER A 260 -5.72 22.41 -1.16
CA SER A 260 -5.20 23.78 -1.34
C SER A 260 -4.44 24.03 -2.65
N GLY A 261 -4.95 23.50 -3.77
CA GLY A 261 -4.37 23.70 -5.10
C GLY A 261 -3.14 22.84 -5.41
N ARG A 262 -2.80 21.86 -4.55
CA ARG A 262 -1.70 20.91 -4.80
C ARG A 262 -2.22 19.50 -5.03
N ALA A 263 -1.70 18.83 -6.06
CA ALA A 263 -1.97 17.42 -6.32
C ALA A 263 -1.38 16.55 -5.20
N ILE A 264 -2.26 15.92 -4.40
CA ILE A 264 -1.87 15.17 -3.20
C ILE A 264 -1.00 13.97 -3.58
N ALA A 265 -1.37 13.27 -4.66
CA ALA A 265 -0.63 12.11 -5.16
C ALA A 265 0.83 12.47 -5.51
N ALA A 266 1.05 13.57 -6.24
CA ALA A 266 2.37 14.07 -6.61
C ALA A 266 3.22 14.39 -5.37
N CYS A 267 2.63 15.07 -4.37
CA CYS A 267 3.31 15.41 -3.12
C CYS A 267 3.68 14.17 -2.28
N VAL A 268 2.80 13.17 -2.19
CA VAL A 268 3.07 11.93 -1.44
C VAL A 268 4.19 11.13 -2.11
N ILE A 269 4.14 10.97 -3.43
CA ILE A 269 5.15 10.23 -4.20
C ILE A 269 6.51 10.93 -4.08
N TYR A 270 6.56 12.25 -4.19
CA TYR A 270 7.78 13.02 -3.99
C TYR A 270 8.39 12.82 -2.59
N ARG A 271 7.55 12.81 -1.54
CA ARG A 271 8.01 12.54 -0.16
C ARG A 271 8.53 11.12 0.01
N CYS A 272 7.93 10.12 -0.64
CA CYS A 272 8.42 8.75 -0.64
C CYS A 272 9.81 8.64 -1.30
N LEU A 273 10.02 9.29 -2.44
CA LEU A 273 11.31 9.33 -3.13
C LEU A 273 12.42 9.95 -2.28
N LEU A 274 12.09 10.99 -1.50
CA LEU A 274 13.02 11.60 -0.54
C LEU A 274 13.33 10.64 0.62
N HIS A 275 12.30 9.99 1.17
CA HIS A 275 12.47 9.07 2.30
C HIS A 275 13.37 7.88 1.95
N TRP A 276 13.20 7.32 0.75
CA TRP A 276 14.02 6.21 0.25
C TRP A 276 15.36 6.65 -0.33
N ARG A 277 15.71 7.94 -0.25
CA ARG A 277 16.96 8.51 -0.77
C ARG A 277 17.19 8.15 -2.24
N SER A 278 16.12 8.08 -3.03
CA SER A 278 16.19 7.72 -4.44
C SER A 278 17.00 8.74 -5.27
N PHE A 279 17.23 9.93 -4.72
CA PHE A 279 18.08 10.99 -5.27
C PHE A 279 19.59 10.75 -5.04
N GLU A 280 19.99 9.84 -4.15
CA GLU A 280 21.40 9.54 -3.83
C GLU A 280 21.98 8.42 -4.72
N VAL A 281 21.14 7.76 -5.53
CA VAL A 281 21.52 6.68 -6.47
C VAL A 281 21.77 7.27 -7.87
N GLU A 282 22.46 6.54 -8.76
CA GLU A 282 22.64 6.94 -10.16
C GLU A 282 21.29 7.31 -10.81
N ARG A 283 21.25 8.52 -11.39
CA ARG A 283 20.06 9.07 -12.04
C ARG A 283 19.70 8.21 -13.26
N THR A 284 18.50 7.65 -13.26
CA THR A 284 17.96 6.88 -14.39
C THR A 284 16.97 7.72 -15.20
N GLY A 285 16.80 7.43 -16.49
CA GLY A 285 15.84 8.16 -17.33
C GLY A 285 14.38 8.01 -16.86
N VAL A 286 14.06 6.93 -16.15
CA VAL A 286 12.76 6.71 -15.50
C VAL A 286 12.56 7.68 -14.34
N PHE A 287 13.61 7.87 -13.52
CA PHE A 287 13.59 8.82 -12.42
C PHE A 287 13.35 10.24 -12.92
N ASP A 288 14.06 10.69 -13.96
CA ASP A 288 13.86 12.02 -14.55
C ASP A 288 12.43 12.21 -15.05
N ARG A 289 11.86 11.18 -15.69
CA ARG A 289 10.47 11.22 -16.18
C ARG A 289 9.47 11.35 -15.02
N ILE A 290 9.67 10.64 -13.91
CA ILE A 290 8.82 10.74 -12.71
C ILE A 290 8.93 12.14 -12.10
N ILE A 291 10.14 12.67 -11.92
CA ILE A 291 10.34 14.01 -11.34
C ILE A 291 9.74 15.11 -12.24
N GLN A 292 9.89 15.00 -13.56
CA GLN A 292 9.26 15.91 -14.51
C GLN A 292 7.73 15.87 -14.40
N THR A 293 7.16 14.67 -14.32
CA THR A 293 5.70 14.49 -14.18
C THR A 293 5.18 15.06 -12.87
N ILE A 294 5.92 14.89 -11.78
CA ILE A 294 5.61 15.50 -10.47
C ILE A 294 5.69 17.02 -10.56
N GLY A 295 6.73 17.56 -11.22
CA GLY A 295 6.89 19.00 -11.42
C GLY A 295 5.70 19.61 -12.17
N SER A 296 5.30 19.01 -13.28
CA SER A 296 4.14 19.45 -14.08
C SER A 296 2.78 19.29 -13.38
N ALA A 297 2.69 18.46 -12.34
CA ALA A 297 1.46 18.26 -11.56
C ALA A 297 1.38 19.15 -10.31
N ILE A 298 2.49 19.79 -9.92
CA ILE A 298 2.59 20.67 -8.74
C ILE A 298 2.59 22.16 -9.14
N GLU A 299 3.01 22.47 -10.37
CA GLU A 299 2.93 23.80 -11.00
C GLU A 299 1.50 24.13 -11.46
#